data_AF-A0AAD0RYY4-F1
#
_entry.id   AF-A0AAD0RYY4-F1
#
_cell.length_a   1.000
_cell.length_b   1.000
_cell.length_c   1.000
_cell.angle_alpha   90.00
_cell.angle_beta   90.00
_cell.angle_gamma   90.00
#
_symmetry.space_group_name_H-M   'P 1'
#
loop_
_entity.id
_entity.type
_entity.pdbx_description
1 polymer ?
#
loop_
_entity_poly.entity_id
_entity_poly.type
_entity_poly.pdbx_seq_one_letter_code
_entity_poly.pdbx_strand_id
1 'polypeptide(L)'
;MEQKQARPLTPEEQAEAQKQSVIWQRECFQNAQKHLAEKGVIPQTVVEKESRFIAPLVAIWKFKAQNGKSYWVITGRLPTDHAEAGAAANPREVLRYFSMQWQLKADQLMESGATDKTKVDFANLLINRAHGLYELFEKDEMWQNEPA
;
A
#
# COMPACT_ATOMS: atom_id res chain seq x y z
N MET A 1 8.59 -17.82 29.43
CA MET A 1 7.60 -17.15 28.56
C MET A 1 7.40 -18.03 27.34
N GLU A 2 6.24 -18.67 27.23
CA GLU A 2 5.92 -19.62 26.16
C GLU A 2 5.98 -18.93 24.78
N GLN A 3 6.86 -19.43 23.92
CA GLN A 3 6.76 -19.22 22.48
C GLN A 3 5.42 -19.85 22.05
N LYS A 4 4.42 -19.01 21.74
CA LYS A 4 3.23 -19.45 21.01
C LYS A 4 3.70 -19.92 19.63
N GLN A 5 4.04 -21.20 19.52
CA GLN A 5 4.19 -21.89 18.25
C GLN A 5 2.87 -21.73 17.50
N ALA A 6 2.89 -20.97 16.40
CA ALA A 6 1.78 -20.94 15.47
C ALA A 6 1.58 -22.39 14.97
N ARG A 7 0.44 -23.00 15.30
CA ARG A 7 0.09 -24.31 14.72
C ARG A 7 0.15 -24.19 13.20
N PRO A 8 0.78 -25.13 12.49
CA PRO A 8 0.69 -25.16 11.04
C PRO A 8 -0.79 -25.30 10.67
N LEU A 9 -1.27 -24.37 9.83
CA LEU A 9 -2.65 -24.36 9.34
C LEU A 9 -2.96 -25.69 8.66
N THR A 10 -4.15 -26.24 8.90
CA THR A 10 -4.62 -27.43 8.19
C THR A 10 -4.74 -27.15 6.67
N PRO A 11 -4.69 -28.18 5.81
CA PRO A 11 -4.84 -27.98 4.36
C PRO A 11 -6.11 -27.22 3.95
N GLU A 12 -7.20 -27.40 4.71
CA GLU A 12 -8.47 -26.67 4.51
C GLU A 12 -8.33 -25.19 4.87
N GLU A 13 -7.72 -24.87 6.01
CA GLU A 13 -7.45 -23.47 6.42
C GLU A 13 -6.46 -22.77 5.48
N GLN A 14 -5.47 -23.49 4.94
CA GLN A 14 -4.55 -22.95 3.93
C GLN A 14 -5.28 -22.63 2.62
N ALA A 15 -6.16 -23.53 2.16
CA ALA A 15 -6.96 -23.31 0.96
C ALA A 15 -7.92 -22.11 1.12
N GLU A 16 -8.50 -21.94 2.31
CA GLU A 16 -9.34 -20.79 2.61
C GLU A 16 -8.53 -19.48 2.70
N ALA A 17 -7.37 -19.48 3.36
CA ALA A 17 -6.46 -18.34 3.40
C ALA A 17 -5.98 -17.91 2.00
N GLN A 18 -5.71 -18.88 1.12
CA GLN A 18 -5.37 -18.62 -0.28
C GLN A 18 -6.54 -17.95 -1.01
N LYS A 19 -7.76 -18.46 -0.85
CA LYS A 19 -8.96 -17.86 -1.46
C LYS A 19 -9.17 -16.43 -0.96
N GLN A 20 -9.06 -16.19 0.34
CA GLN A 20 -9.19 -14.85 0.93
C GLN A 20 -8.12 -13.90 0.39
N SER A 21 -6.88 -14.38 0.22
CA SER A 21 -5.79 -13.58 -0.35
C SER A 21 -6.07 -13.19 -1.80
N VAL A 22 -6.61 -14.09 -2.62
CA VAL A 22 -6.99 -13.81 -4.02
C VAL A 22 -8.15 -12.80 -4.09
N ILE A 23 -9.17 -12.96 -3.24
CA ILE A 23 -10.29 -12.02 -3.16
C ILE A 23 -9.78 -10.63 -2.77
N TRP A 24 -9.01 -10.55 -1.69
CA TRP A 24 -8.42 -9.30 -1.22
C TRP A 24 -7.53 -8.63 -2.27
N GLN A 25 -6.71 -9.40 -3.00
CA GLN A 25 -5.88 -8.86 -4.07
C GLN A 25 -6.72 -8.26 -5.20
N ARG A 26 -7.83 -8.91 -5.56
CA ARG A 26 -8.78 -8.40 -6.57
C ARG A 26 -9.45 -7.10 -6.11
N GLU A 27 -9.90 -7.04 -4.86
CA GLU A 27 -10.47 -5.81 -4.29
C GLU A 27 -9.44 -4.67 -4.28
N CYS A 28 -8.21 -4.96 -3.86
CA CYS A 28 -7.10 -4.03 -3.90
C CYS A 28 -6.86 -3.49 -5.31
N PHE A 29 -6.86 -4.38 -6.31
CA PHE A 29 -6.69 -4.00 -7.71
C PHE A 29 -7.81 -3.06 -8.20
N GLN A 30 -9.07 -3.39 -7.88
CA GLN A 30 -10.23 -2.56 -8.24
C GLN A 30 -10.15 -1.17 -7.59
N ASN A 31 -9.80 -1.11 -6.30
CA ASN A 31 -9.62 0.15 -5.57
C ASN A 31 -8.51 1.00 -6.20
N ALA A 32 -7.40 0.38 -6.61
CA ALA A 32 -6.30 1.06 -7.26
C ALA A 32 -6.71 1.66 -8.63
N GLN A 33 -7.41 0.89 -9.46
CA GLN A 33 -7.92 1.37 -10.75
C GLN A 33 -8.91 2.52 -10.58
N LYS A 34 -9.85 2.39 -9.63
CA LYS A 34 -10.84 3.42 -9.31
C LYS A 34 -10.17 4.72 -8.86
N HIS A 35 -9.21 4.64 -7.94
CA HIS A 35 -8.47 5.81 -7.45
C HIS A 35 -7.73 6.53 -8.58
N LEU A 36 -7.03 5.80 -9.45
CA LEU A 36 -6.36 6.39 -10.60
C LEU A 36 -7.36 7.11 -11.52
N ALA A 37 -8.49 6.47 -11.84
CA ALA A 37 -9.53 7.05 -12.68
C ALA A 37 -10.14 8.33 -12.07
N GLU A 38 -10.42 8.34 -10.75
CA GLU A 38 -10.89 9.52 -10.01
C GLU A 38 -9.87 10.68 -10.03
N LYS A 39 -8.58 10.36 -10.19
CA LYS A 39 -7.50 11.34 -10.32
C LYS A 39 -7.16 11.69 -11.78
N GLY A 40 -7.96 11.24 -12.74
CA GLY A 40 -7.78 11.52 -14.16
C GLY A 40 -6.66 10.71 -14.83
N VAL A 41 -6.14 9.68 -14.16
CA VAL A 41 -5.12 8.77 -14.70
C VAL A 41 -5.83 7.50 -15.18
N ILE A 42 -5.77 7.23 -16.48
CA ILE A 42 -6.40 6.03 -17.04
C ILE A 42 -5.36 4.90 -17.11
N PRO A 43 -5.44 3.87 -16.25
CA PRO A 43 -4.53 2.73 -16.31
C PRO A 43 -4.74 1.95 -17.61
N GLN A 44 -3.64 1.59 -18.28
CA GLN A 44 -3.63 0.80 -19.51
C GLN A 44 -3.18 -0.64 -19.24
N THR A 45 -2.04 -0.82 -18.56
CA THR A 45 -1.50 -2.13 -18.21
C THR A 45 -0.93 -2.13 -16.80
N VAL A 46 -0.90 -3.30 -16.16
CA VAL A 46 -0.25 -3.52 -14.86
C VAL A 46 1.10 -4.21 -15.08
N VAL A 47 2.13 -3.80 -14.33
CA VAL A 47 3.44 -4.44 -14.33
C VAL A 47 3.52 -5.37 -13.13
N GLU A 48 2.96 -6.58 -13.28
CA GLU A 48 2.84 -7.55 -12.19
C GLU A 48 4.19 -7.94 -11.57
N LYS A 49 5.25 -8.02 -12.40
CA LYS A 49 6.62 -8.36 -11.96
C LYS A 49 7.16 -7.38 -10.91
N GLU A 50 6.71 -6.13 -10.96
CA GLU A 50 7.10 -5.07 -10.03
C GLU A 50 6.03 -4.80 -8.97
N SER A 51 4.90 -5.51 -9.01
CA SER A 51 3.83 -5.35 -8.01
C SER A 51 4.09 -6.28 -6.82
N ARG A 52 3.78 -5.85 -5.60
CA ARG A 52 4.07 -6.59 -4.36
C ARG A 52 2.89 -6.55 -3.41
N PHE A 53 2.72 -7.64 -2.66
CA PHE A 53 1.55 -7.85 -1.81
C PHE A 53 1.99 -8.35 -0.44
N ILE A 54 1.62 -7.62 0.60
CA ILE A 54 1.78 -8.02 1.99
C ILE A 54 0.35 -8.13 2.54
N ALA A 55 -0.32 -9.23 2.17
CA ALA A 55 -1.73 -9.44 2.53
C ALA A 55 -1.91 -9.59 4.05
N PRO A 56 -3.00 -9.04 4.63
CA PRO A 56 -4.01 -8.15 4.04
C PRO A 56 -3.67 -6.65 4.23
N LEU A 57 -2.43 -6.33 4.57
CA LEU A 57 -2.01 -5.01 5.03
C LEU A 57 -1.85 -4.02 3.88
N VAL A 58 -1.01 -4.35 2.90
CA VAL A 58 -0.65 -3.46 1.81
C VAL A 58 -0.49 -4.21 0.49
N ALA A 59 -1.04 -3.64 -0.57
CA ALA A 59 -0.78 -4.02 -1.95
C ALA A 59 -0.19 -2.82 -2.68
N ILE A 60 0.90 -3.08 -3.39
CA ILE A 60 1.64 -2.12 -4.21
C ILE A 60 1.50 -2.55 -5.65
N TRP A 61 0.92 -1.69 -6.47
CA TRP A 61 0.73 -1.93 -7.89
C TRP A 61 1.55 -0.95 -8.69
N LYS A 62 2.11 -1.42 -9.80
CA LYS A 62 2.68 -0.55 -10.83
C LYS A 62 1.79 -0.56 -12.05
N PHE A 63 1.24 0.60 -12.41
CA PHE A 63 0.43 0.76 -13.62
C PHE A 63 1.19 1.57 -14.66
N LYS A 64 1.06 1.20 -15.92
CA LYS A 64 1.32 2.08 -17.06
C LYS A 64 0.00 2.71 -17.47
N ALA A 65 -0.06 4.03 -17.51
CA ALA A 65 -1.24 4.76 -17.93
C ALA A 65 -1.19 5.10 -19.42
N GLN A 66 -2.35 5.45 -20.00
CA GLN A 66 -2.45 5.79 -21.42
C GLN A 66 -1.65 7.05 -21.81
N ASN A 67 -1.33 7.91 -20.85
CA ASN A 67 -0.48 9.09 -21.05
C ASN A 67 1.02 8.77 -21.19
N GLY A 68 1.39 7.48 -21.24
CA GLY A 68 2.77 7.01 -21.35
C GLY A 68 3.54 7.01 -20.02
N LYS A 69 2.97 7.56 -18.94
CA LYS A 69 3.58 7.56 -17.62
C LYS A 69 3.28 6.27 -16.88
N SER A 70 4.16 5.94 -15.94
CA SER A 70 3.95 4.84 -15.00
C SER A 70 3.66 5.39 -13.61
N TYR A 71 2.86 4.67 -12.83
CA TYR A 71 2.41 5.08 -11.51
C TYR A 71 2.53 3.92 -10.53
N TRP A 72 3.00 4.22 -9.33
CA TRP A 72 2.86 3.37 -8.16
C TRP A 72 1.53 3.67 -7.49
N VAL A 73 0.78 2.64 -7.13
CA VAL A 73 -0.47 2.76 -6.38
C VAL A 73 -0.41 1.87 -5.15
N ILE A 74 -0.70 2.45 -4.00
CA ILE A 74 -0.76 1.74 -2.72
C ILE A 74 -2.22 1.60 -2.28
N THR A 75 -2.58 0.42 -1.79
CA THR A 75 -3.95 0.08 -1.35
C THR A 75 -3.88 -1.02 -0.28
N GLY A 76 -5.02 -1.42 0.30
CA GLY A 76 -5.11 -2.43 1.35
C GLY A 76 -5.85 -1.90 2.58
N ARG A 77 -5.33 -2.17 3.79
CA ARG A 77 -5.86 -1.61 5.04
C ARG A 77 -5.30 -0.22 5.32
N LEU A 78 -5.24 0.62 4.30
CA LEU A 78 -4.69 1.97 4.34
C LEU A 78 -5.41 2.86 3.32
N PRO A 79 -5.27 4.20 3.40
CA PRO A 79 -5.78 5.08 2.36
C PRO A 79 -5.17 4.73 1.00
N THR A 80 -6.00 4.59 -0.02
CA THR A 80 -5.50 4.40 -1.39
C THR A 80 -4.81 5.69 -1.84
N ASP A 81 -3.58 5.57 -2.32
CA ASP A 81 -2.80 6.70 -2.82
C ASP A 81 -1.96 6.31 -4.03
N HIS A 82 -1.48 7.30 -4.79
CA HIS A 82 -0.65 7.06 -5.97
C HIS A 82 0.50 8.06 -6.09
N ALA A 83 1.55 7.66 -6.79
CA ALA A 83 2.68 8.50 -7.14
C ALA A 83 3.17 8.13 -8.55
N GLU A 84 3.80 9.07 -9.25
CA GLU A 84 4.48 8.74 -10.51
C GLU A 84 5.65 7.79 -10.24
N ALA A 85 5.97 6.90 -11.18
CA ALA A 85 6.96 5.85 -10.98
C ALA A 85 8.36 6.39 -10.64
N GLY A 86 8.68 7.64 -11.01
CA GLY A 86 9.93 8.30 -10.64
C GLY A 86 10.06 8.61 -9.14
N ALA A 87 9.00 8.51 -8.36
CA ALA A 87 9.02 8.75 -6.91
C ALA A 87 9.77 7.68 -6.11
N ALA A 88 9.85 6.46 -6.63
CA ALA A 88 10.48 5.32 -5.98
C ALA A 88 10.99 4.31 -7.01
N ALA A 89 12.19 3.77 -6.78
CA ALA A 89 12.85 2.86 -7.71
C ALA A 89 12.24 1.44 -7.70
N ASN A 90 11.79 0.98 -6.53
CA ASN A 90 11.28 -0.37 -6.32
C ASN A 90 10.12 -0.36 -5.31
N PRO A 91 9.38 -1.46 -5.16
CA PRO A 91 8.22 -1.53 -4.27
C PRO A 91 8.56 -1.29 -2.80
N ARG A 92 9.76 -1.65 -2.35
CA ARG A 92 10.21 -1.33 -1.00
C ARG A 92 10.31 0.19 -0.79
N GLU A 93 10.98 0.89 -1.70
CA GLU A 93 11.11 2.36 -1.68
C GLU A 93 9.76 3.07 -1.80
N VAL A 94 8.76 2.46 -2.44
CA VAL A 94 7.39 2.99 -2.49
C VAL A 94 6.80 3.11 -1.09
N LEU A 95 7.04 2.15 -0.20
CA LEU A 95 6.55 2.23 1.19
C LEU A 95 7.18 3.40 1.94
N ARG A 96 8.51 3.56 1.81
CA ARG A 96 9.24 4.68 2.41
C ARG A 96 8.72 6.01 1.89
N TYR A 97 8.53 6.12 0.57
CA TYR A 97 7.98 7.31 -0.07
C TYR A 97 6.60 7.68 0.50
N PHE A 98 5.64 6.74 0.51
CA PHE A 98 4.29 7.03 1.03
C PHE A 98 4.27 7.30 2.53
N SER A 99 5.12 6.62 3.31
CA SER A 99 5.29 6.93 4.73
C SER A 99 5.68 8.39 4.94
N MET A 100 6.67 8.88 4.22
CA MET A 100 7.10 10.28 4.32
C MET A 100 6.04 11.26 3.81
N GLN A 101 5.43 10.98 2.66
CA GLN A 101 4.39 11.84 2.09
C GLN A 101 3.17 11.98 3.00
N TRP A 102 2.75 10.90 3.66
CA TRP A 102 1.62 10.93 4.57
C TRP A 102 1.90 11.66 5.87
N GLN A 103 3.12 11.61 6.38
CA GLN A 103 3.54 12.44 7.52
C GLN A 103 3.47 13.93 7.14
N LEU A 104 4.08 14.32 6.02
CA LEU A 104 4.03 15.71 5.53
C LEU A 104 2.60 16.19 5.29
N LYS A 105 1.75 15.35 4.72
CA LYS A 105 0.33 15.67 4.49
C LYS A 105 -0.44 15.81 5.81
N ALA A 106 -0.15 14.97 6.80
CA ALA A 106 -0.76 15.09 8.12
C ALA A 106 -0.34 16.39 8.80
N ASP A 107 0.95 16.75 8.74
CA ASP A 107 1.46 18.01 9.29
C ASP A 107 0.76 19.22 8.65
N GLN A 108 0.66 19.24 7.31
CA GLN A 108 -0.04 20.30 6.58
C GLN A 108 -1.53 20.40 6.98
N LEU A 109 -2.21 19.27 7.19
CA LEU A 109 -3.60 19.26 7.64
C LEU A 109 -3.73 19.86 9.04
N MET A 110 -2.81 19.55 9.94
CA MET A 110 -2.80 20.05 11.31
C MET A 110 -2.44 21.55 11.38
N GLU A 111 -1.45 21.99 10.59
CA GLU A 111 -1.02 23.40 10.50
C GLU A 111 -2.06 24.32 9.87
N SER A 112 -2.93 23.79 9.00
CA SER A 112 -4.00 24.56 8.34
C SER A 112 -5.10 25.09 9.30
N GLY A 113 -4.88 25.02 10.62
CA GLY A 113 -5.83 25.45 11.64
C GLY A 113 -7.05 24.54 11.72
N ALA A 114 -6.84 23.22 11.56
CA ALA A 114 -7.92 22.24 11.51
C ALA A 114 -8.69 22.14 12.84
N THR A 115 -9.70 22.99 13.04
CA THR A 115 -10.76 22.82 14.04
C THR A 115 -11.79 21.78 13.61
N ASP A 116 -11.71 21.31 12.36
CA ASP A 116 -12.56 20.29 11.78
C ASP A 116 -12.07 18.89 12.20
N LYS A 117 -12.87 18.23 13.04
CA LYS A 117 -12.61 16.89 13.56
C LYS A 117 -12.30 15.87 12.45
N THR A 118 -12.93 15.98 11.29
CA THR A 118 -12.68 15.05 10.17
C THR A 118 -11.26 15.19 9.64
N LYS A 119 -10.70 16.40 9.58
CA LYS A 119 -9.32 16.63 9.13
C LYS A 119 -8.32 16.09 10.15
N VAL A 120 -8.57 16.30 11.44
CA VAL A 120 -7.73 15.79 12.54
C VAL A 120 -7.74 14.26 12.55
N ASP A 121 -8.90 13.63 12.43
CA ASP A 121 -9.02 12.17 12.38
C ASP A 121 -8.29 11.60 11.15
N PHE A 122 -8.37 12.29 10.01
CA PHE A 122 -7.65 11.88 8.80
C PHE A 122 -6.14 12.07 8.92
N ALA A 123 -5.66 13.18 9.51
CA ALA A 123 -4.24 13.40 9.77
C ALA A 123 -3.67 12.32 10.71
N ASN A 124 -4.38 12.01 11.79
CA ASN A 124 -4.01 10.92 12.70
C ASN A 124 -4.00 9.57 11.99
N LEU A 125 -4.98 9.30 11.13
CA LEU A 125 -4.97 8.08 10.31
C LEU A 125 -3.71 8.01 9.44
N LEU A 126 -3.36 9.09 8.74
CA LEU A 126 -2.16 9.16 7.89
C LEU A 126 -0.88 8.91 8.68
N ILE A 127 -0.71 9.53 9.86
CA ILE A 127 0.45 9.32 10.75
C ILE A 127 0.57 7.85 11.15
N ASN A 128 -0.53 7.26 11.64
CA ASN A 128 -0.53 5.86 12.06
C ASN A 128 -0.19 4.90 10.92
N ARG A 129 -0.72 5.15 9.71
CA ARG A 129 -0.40 4.31 8.55
C ARG A 129 1.02 4.54 8.05
N ALA A 130 1.53 5.77 8.11
CA ALA A 130 2.90 6.08 7.75
C ALA A 130 3.93 5.33 8.61
N HIS A 131 3.72 5.29 9.93
CA HIS A 131 4.58 4.49 10.81
C HIS A 131 4.56 3.00 10.42
N GLY A 132 3.37 2.43 10.22
CA GLY A 132 3.25 1.04 9.80
C GLY A 132 3.93 0.74 8.46
N LEU A 133 3.88 1.67 7.49
CA LEU A 133 4.61 1.51 6.23
C LEU A 133 6.12 1.57 6.40
N TYR A 134 6.62 2.44 7.28
CA TYR A 134 8.04 2.54 7.55
C TYR A 134 8.57 1.29 8.27
N GLU A 135 7.83 0.76 9.24
CA GLU A 135 8.17 -0.53 9.88
C GLU A 135 8.21 -1.68 8.86
N LEU A 136 7.30 -1.70 7.89
CA LEU A 136 7.31 -2.72 6.82
C LEU A 136 8.50 -2.52 5.87
N PHE A 137 8.90 -1.28 5.61
CA PHE A 137 10.09 -0.95 4.84
C PHE A 137 11.38 -1.43 5.54
N GLU A 138 11.47 -1.32 6.86
CA GLU A 138 12.66 -1.71 7.64
C GLU A 138 12.79 -3.23 7.83
N LYS A 139 11.70 -4.01 7.72
CA LYS A 139 11.72 -5.47 7.90
C LYS A 139 12.30 -6.21 6.70
N ASP A 140 13.62 -6.31 6.62
CA ASP A 140 14.35 -7.01 5.53
C ASP A 140 13.86 -8.43 5.26
N GLU A 141 13.38 -9.16 6.28
CA GLU A 141 12.83 -10.51 6.16
C GLU A 141 11.65 -10.59 5.19
N MET A 142 10.88 -9.50 5.06
CA MET A 142 9.73 -9.40 4.16
C MET A 142 10.13 -9.16 2.70
N TRP A 143 11.40 -8.83 2.43
CA TRP A 143 11.91 -8.39 1.13
C TRP A 143 12.98 -9.31 0.54
N GLN A 144 13.22 -10.49 1.12
CA GLN A 144 14.26 -11.43 0.69
C GLN A 144 14.14 -11.91 -0.77
N ASN A 145 13.00 -11.70 -1.43
CA ASN A 145 12.73 -12.06 -2.82
C ASN A 145 12.56 -10.82 -3.74
N GLU A 146 13.08 -9.66 -3.36
CA GLU A 146 13.06 -8.48 -4.23
C GLU A 146 14.09 -8.65 -5.36
N PRO A 147 13.71 -8.45 -6.64
CA PRO A 147 14.65 -8.46 -7.75
C PRO A 147 15.66 -7.32 -7.54
N ALA A 148 16.94 -7.67 -7.64
CA ALA A 148 18.07 -6.74 -7.57
C ALA A 148 18.03 -5.68 -8.66
#